data_AF-A0A951AVU3-F1
#
_entry.id   AF-A0A951AVU3-F1
#
_cell.length_a   1.000
_cell.length_b   1.000
_cell.length_c   1.000
_cell.angle_alpha   90.00
_cell.angle_beta   90.00
_cell.angle_gamma   90.00
#
_symmetry.space_group_name_H-M   'P 1'
#
loop_
_entity.id
_entity.type
_entity.pdbx_description
1 polymer ?
#
loop_
_entity_poly.entity_id
_entity_poly.type
_entity_poly.pdbx_seq_one_letter_code
_entity_poly.pdbx_strand_id
1 'polypeptide(L)'
;MTRAWGSALPAWVVPSATEVAELYSLARSQYGAPRGNRPQARGIVGVLRWATGDDMVGPVTGRPDQPVTAAVAIAECWAAKSLTEGSISEEELKAACVELGVAYWPPDVELIDPEEGCGAYQTLSWLLQWHDGYRGGRVPPLPSPRHSRTGSTITPPCLEHLPQQRSTAQERCVPPSRTSTSD
;
A
#
# COMPACT_ATOMS: atom_id res chain seq x y z
N MET A 1 11.46 18.78 -14.26
CA MET A 1 11.13 18.04 -15.50
C MET A 1 10.02 17.04 -15.16
N THR A 2 8.78 17.36 -15.48
CA THR A 2 7.66 16.41 -15.48
C THR A 2 7.92 15.43 -16.63
N ARG A 3 8.27 14.18 -16.30
CA ARG A 3 8.32 13.13 -17.32
C ARG A 3 6.90 12.99 -17.85
N ALA A 4 6.72 13.15 -19.17
CA ALA A 4 5.48 12.76 -19.80
C ALA A 4 5.29 11.26 -19.49
N TRP A 5 4.14 10.90 -18.94
CA TRP A 5 3.77 9.52 -18.68
C TRP A 5 3.61 8.85 -20.05
N GLY A 6 4.73 8.35 -20.57
CA GLY A 6 4.87 7.89 -21.95
C GLY A 6 4.66 6.38 -22.13
N SER A 7 4.51 5.61 -21.05
CA SER A 7 4.00 4.24 -21.10
C SER A 7 2.48 4.26 -20.96
N ALA A 8 1.79 3.60 -21.89
CA ALA A 8 0.36 3.38 -21.76
C ALA A 8 0.09 2.59 -20.47
N LEU A 9 -0.84 3.07 -19.64
CA LEU A 9 -1.24 2.36 -18.43
C LEU A 9 -1.76 0.96 -18.81
N PRO A 10 -1.52 -0.08 -17.98
CA PRO A 10 -2.11 -1.39 -18.21
C PRO A 10 -3.63 -1.31 -18.28
N ALA A 11 -4.26 -2.15 -19.12
CA ALA A 11 -5.70 -2.13 -19.35
C ALA A 11 -6.57 -2.40 -18.11
N TRP A 12 -5.98 -2.94 -17.04
CA TRP A 12 -6.67 -3.17 -15.77
C TRP A 12 -6.72 -1.94 -14.86
N VAL A 13 -5.89 -0.93 -15.13
CA VAL A 13 -5.91 0.34 -14.41
C VAL A 13 -7.17 1.10 -14.84
N VAL A 14 -8.12 1.24 -13.94
CA VAL A 14 -9.41 1.84 -14.24
C VAL A 14 -9.40 3.38 -14.23
N PRO A 15 -8.70 4.05 -13.28
CA PRO A 15 -8.56 5.51 -13.33
C PRO A 15 -7.87 5.99 -14.61
N SER A 16 -8.23 7.19 -15.05
CA SER A 16 -7.61 7.79 -16.23
C SER A 16 -6.13 8.12 -16.00
N ALA A 17 -5.35 8.19 -17.09
CA ALA A 17 -3.94 8.59 -17.01
C ALA A 17 -3.73 9.96 -16.34
N THR A 18 -4.71 10.86 -16.45
CA THR A 18 -4.66 12.17 -15.80
C THR A 18 -4.78 12.03 -14.28
N GLU A 19 -5.76 11.27 -13.80
CA GLU A 19 -5.95 11.03 -12.36
C GLU A 19 -4.74 10.33 -11.74
N VAL A 20 -4.16 9.36 -12.44
CA VAL A 20 -2.95 8.65 -11.99
C VAL A 20 -1.76 9.61 -11.90
N ALA A 21 -1.55 10.48 -12.91
CA ALA A 21 -0.47 11.45 -12.90
C ALA A 21 -0.64 12.52 -11.80
N GLU A 22 -1.87 12.92 -11.51
CA GLU A 22 -2.19 13.84 -10.41
C GLU A 22 -1.89 13.23 -9.05
N LEU A 23 -2.34 11.99 -8.80
CA LEU A 23 -2.07 11.27 -7.56
C LEU A 23 -0.56 11.10 -7.34
N TYR A 24 0.18 10.71 -8.38
CA TYR A 24 1.64 10.61 -8.30
C TYR A 24 2.29 11.94 -7.94
N SER A 25 1.87 13.03 -8.57
CA SER A 25 2.42 14.37 -8.32
C SER A 25 2.17 14.79 -6.87
N LEU A 26 0.96 14.52 -6.34
CA LEU A 26 0.62 14.76 -4.95
C LEU A 26 1.48 13.91 -3.99
N ALA A 27 1.54 12.60 -4.19
CA ALA A 27 2.31 11.69 -3.33
C ALA A 27 3.81 12.04 -3.35
N ARG A 28 4.37 12.35 -4.52
CA ARG A 28 5.76 12.78 -4.66
C ARG A 28 6.06 14.09 -3.92
N SER A 29 5.12 15.04 -3.92
CA SER A 29 5.27 16.29 -3.16
C SER A 29 5.32 16.04 -1.65
N GLN A 30 4.52 15.09 -1.16
CA GLN A 30 4.46 14.73 0.26
C GLN A 30 5.69 13.92 0.70
N TYR A 31 6.21 13.06 -0.17
CA TYR A 31 7.45 12.32 0.06
C TYR A 31 8.63 13.25 0.38
N GLY A 32 8.71 14.39 -0.31
CA GLY A 32 9.74 15.41 -0.08
C GLY A 32 9.45 16.37 1.09
N ALA A 33 8.24 16.37 1.65
CA ALA A 33 7.86 17.34 2.66
C ALA A 33 8.50 17.05 4.03
N PRO A 34 8.86 18.08 4.83
CA PRO A 34 9.40 17.89 6.18
C PRO A 34 8.43 17.27 7.18
N ARG A 35 7.12 17.43 6.97
CA ARG A 35 6.04 16.98 7.88
C ARG A 35 5.02 16.04 7.23
N GLY A 36 5.32 15.51 6.03
CA GLY A 36 4.41 14.59 5.34
C GLY A 36 4.49 13.16 5.89
N ASN A 37 3.43 12.36 5.70
CA ASN A 37 3.48 10.90 5.91
C ASN A 37 4.33 10.26 4.80
N ARG A 38 5.65 10.31 4.98
CA ARG A 38 6.62 9.85 3.96
C ARG A 38 6.50 8.35 3.65
N PRO A 39 6.31 7.45 4.62
CA PRO A 39 6.10 6.03 4.32
C PRO A 39 4.88 5.80 3.43
N GLN A 40 3.71 6.35 3.78
CA GLN A 40 2.49 6.19 2.97
C GLN A 40 2.67 6.76 1.55
N ALA A 41 3.26 7.96 1.45
CA ALA A 41 3.58 8.56 0.15
C ALA A 41 4.55 7.69 -0.67
N ARG A 42 5.49 6.99 -0.02
CA ARG A 42 6.40 6.05 -0.68
C ARG A 42 5.63 4.85 -1.24
N GLY A 43 4.69 4.28 -0.48
CA GLY A 43 3.86 3.17 -0.94
C GLY A 43 3.02 3.54 -2.17
N ILE A 44 2.40 4.73 -2.16
CA ILE A 44 1.66 5.25 -3.32
C ILE A 44 2.58 5.40 -4.53
N VAL A 45 3.73 6.06 -4.37
CA VAL A 45 4.70 6.26 -5.46
C VAL A 45 5.23 4.93 -6.00
N GLY A 46 5.50 3.96 -5.12
CA GLY A 46 5.99 2.62 -5.46
C GLY A 46 5.01 1.87 -6.36
N VAL A 47 3.73 1.79 -5.95
CA VAL A 47 2.68 1.15 -6.76
C VAL A 47 2.54 1.81 -8.13
N LEU A 48 2.51 3.14 -8.18
CA LEU A 48 2.31 3.85 -9.44
C LEU A 48 3.48 3.63 -10.42
N ARG A 49 4.73 3.64 -9.92
CA ARG A 49 5.91 3.34 -10.75
C ARG A 49 5.94 1.89 -11.22
N TRP A 50 5.55 0.96 -10.34
CA TRP A 50 5.48 -0.45 -10.69
C TRP A 50 4.41 -0.72 -11.76
N ALA A 51 3.22 -0.14 -11.61
CA ALA A 51 2.13 -0.28 -12.58
C ALA A 51 2.46 0.34 -13.95
N THR A 52 3.28 1.40 -14.02
CA THR A 52 3.73 2.01 -15.28
C THR A 52 4.95 1.33 -15.90
N GLY A 53 5.57 0.37 -15.20
CA GLY A 53 6.83 -0.26 -15.60
C GLY A 53 8.08 0.60 -15.36
N ASP A 54 7.96 1.71 -14.63
CA ASP A 54 9.10 2.52 -14.16
C ASP A 54 9.85 1.88 -12.98
N ASP A 55 9.25 0.86 -12.36
CA ASP A 55 9.88 -0.03 -11.40
C ASP A 55 9.59 -1.49 -11.76
N MET A 56 10.59 -2.35 -11.62
CA MET A 56 10.55 -3.73 -12.12
C MET A 56 10.07 -4.73 -11.08
N VAL A 57 9.94 -4.31 -9.82
CA VAL A 57 9.54 -5.17 -8.70
C VAL A 57 8.30 -4.65 -8.00
N GLY A 58 7.49 -5.58 -7.49
CA GLY A 58 6.30 -5.27 -6.68
C GLY A 58 6.70 -4.53 -5.40
N PRO A 59 5.98 -3.45 -5.02
CA PRO A 59 6.35 -2.60 -3.89
C PRO A 59 6.20 -3.28 -2.53
N VAL A 60 5.44 -4.38 -2.44
CA VAL A 60 5.15 -5.10 -1.19
C VAL A 60 5.83 -6.46 -1.13
N THR A 61 5.84 -7.18 -2.24
CA THR A 61 6.36 -8.55 -2.28
C THR A 61 7.73 -8.66 -2.96
N GLY A 62 8.21 -7.58 -3.58
CA GLY A 62 9.42 -7.61 -4.40
C GLY A 62 9.28 -8.45 -5.68
N ARG A 63 8.06 -8.91 -6.02
CA ARG A 63 7.83 -9.83 -7.15
C ARG A 63 8.26 -9.20 -8.48
N PRO A 64 8.95 -9.94 -9.37
CA PRO A 64 9.51 -9.38 -10.61
C PRO A 64 8.55 -9.46 -11.82
N ASP A 65 7.29 -9.82 -11.61
CA ASP A 65 6.33 -10.06 -12.69
C ASP A 65 6.07 -8.80 -13.53
N GLN A 66 6.44 -8.84 -14.82
CA GLN A 66 6.22 -7.78 -15.81
C GLN A 66 5.82 -8.37 -17.18
N PRO A 67 4.90 -7.75 -17.94
CA PRO A 67 4.08 -6.60 -17.55
C PRO A 67 3.11 -6.96 -16.42
N VAL A 68 2.80 -6.00 -15.55
CA VAL A 68 1.86 -6.19 -14.44
C VAL A 68 0.47 -6.54 -14.99
N THR A 69 -0.01 -7.74 -14.70
CA THR A 69 -1.38 -8.17 -15.02
C THR A 69 -2.34 -7.80 -13.90
N ALA A 70 -3.65 -7.82 -14.17
CA ALA A 70 -4.65 -7.63 -13.12
C ALA A 70 -4.46 -8.62 -11.97
N ALA A 71 -4.29 -9.91 -12.28
CA ALA A 71 -4.12 -10.96 -11.26
C ALA A 71 -2.89 -10.70 -10.35
N VAL A 72 -1.79 -10.22 -10.94
CA VAL A 72 -0.58 -9.83 -10.20
C VAL A 72 -0.85 -8.61 -9.30
N ALA A 73 -1.53 -7.58 -9.80
CA ALA A 73 -1.92 -6.42 -9.01
C ALA A 73 -2.86 -6.78 -7.85
N ILE A 74 -3.79 -7.71 -8.07
CA ILE A 74 -4.68 -8.23 -7.03
C ILE A 74 -3.89 -8.96 -5.95
N ALA A 75 -2.96 -9.84 -6.32
CA ALA A 75 -2.13 -10.55 -5.35
C ALA A 75 -1.24 -9.60 -4.54
N GLU A 76 -0.68 -8.56 -5.17
CA GLU A 76 0.06 -7.50 -4.48
C GLU A 76 -0.85 -6.73 -3.50
N CYS A 77 -2.10 -6.51 -3.88
CA CYS A 77 -3.09 -5.85 -3.02
C CYS A 77 -3.41 -6.68 -1.77
N TRP A 78 -3.45 -8.01 -1.88
CA TRP A 78 -3.61 -8.92 -0.74
C TRP A 78 -2.42 -8.84 0.22
N ALA A 79 -1.20 -8.83 -0.32
CA ALA A 79 0.01 -8.67 0.47
C ALA A 79 0.05 -7.31 1.17
N ALA A 80 -0.37 -6.23 0.50
CA ALA A 80 -0.46 -4.90 1.11
C ALA A 80 -1.52 -4.86 2.24
N LYS A 81 -2.65 -5.55 2.03
CA LYS A 81 -3.71 -5.69 3.03
C LYS A 81 -3.23 -6.46 4.25
N SER A 82 -2.47 -7.54 4.09
CA SER A 82 -1.97 -8.32 5.22
C SER A 82 -1.02 -7.53 6.10
N LEU A 83 -0.18 -6.66 5.50
CA LEU A 83 0.67 -5.72 6.25
C LEU A 83 -0.15 -4.69 7.04
N THR A 84 -1.28 -4.24 6.49
CA THR A 84 -2.09 -3.18 7.09
C THR A 84 -3.02 -3.70 8.18
N GLU A 85 -3.68 -4.84 7.96
CA GLU A 85 -4.69 -5.38 8.87
C GLU A 85 -4.08 -6.38 9.89
N GLY A 86 -2.93 -6.98 9.59
CA GLY A 86 -2.24 -7.94 10.47
C GLY A 86 -3.00 -9.24 10.76
N SER A 87 -4.20 -9.41 10.21
CA SER A 87 -5.10 -10.52 10.52
C SER A 87 -5.21 -11.58 9.41
N ILE A 88 -4.57 -11.36 8.27
CA ILE A 88 -4.59 -12.30 7.14
C ILE A 88 -3.46 -13.30 7.33
N SER A 89 -3.79 -14.58 7.41
CA SER A 89 -2.81 -15.66 7.52
C SER A 89 -2.04 -15.88 6.21
N GLU A 90 -0.85 -16.45 6.31
CA GLU A 90 -0.06 -16.81 5.13
C GLU A 90 -0.79 -17.84 4.24
N GLU A 91 -1.52 -18.77 4.84
CA GLU A 91 -2.33 -19.76 4.14
C GLU A 91 -3.42 -19.10 3.27
N GLU A 92 -4.08 -18.06 3.79
CA GLU A 92 -5.07 -17.29 3.02
C GLU A 92 -4.44 -16.57 1.83
N LEU A 93 -3.24 -15.99 2.00
CA LEU A 93 -2.51 -15.33 0.91
C LEU A 93 -2.12 -16.34 -0.19
N LYS A 94 -1.63 -17.53 0.21
CA LYS A 94 -1.31 -18.62 -0.72
C LYS A 94 -2.54 -19.08 -1.49
N ALA A 95 -3.66 -19.29 -0.79
CA ALA A 95 -4.92 -19.68 -1.42
C ALA A 95 -5.41 -18.63 -2.44
N ALA A 96 -5.34 -17.34 -2.07
CA ALA A 96 -5.70 -16.26 -2.99
C ALA A 96 -4.81 -16.23 -4.25
N CYS A 97 -3.50 -16.44 -4.10
CA CYS A 97 -2.58 -16.53 -5.25
C CYS A 97 -2.92 -17.71 -6.17
N VAL A 98 -3.26 -18.87 -5.60
CA VAL A 98 -3.68 -20.07 -6.36
C VAL A 98 -4.98 -19.80 -7.13
N GLU A 99 -5.98 -19.18 -6.50
CA GLU A 99 -7.24 -18.81 -7.17
C GLU A 99 -7.02 -17.87 -8.36
N LEU A 100 -6.04 -16.97 -8.25
CA LEU A 100 -5.67 -16.01 -9.29
C LEU A 100 -4.74 -16.60 -10.37
N GLY A 101 -4.26 -17.83 -10.18
CA GLY A 101 -3.31 -18.47 -11.08
C GLY A 101 -1.93 -17.80 -11.09
N VAL A 102 -1.52 -17.17 -9.98
CA VAL A 102 -0.22 -16.48 -9.85
C VAL A 102 0.66 -17.15 -8.79
N ALA A 103 1.98 -17.03 -8.95
CA ALA A 103 2.92 -17.49 -7.94
C ALA A 103 2.75 -16.66 -6.64
N TYR A 104 2.81 -17.35 -5.50
CA TYR A 104 2.85 -16.72 -4.18
C TYR A 104 4.23 -16.14 -3.91
N TRP A 105 4.26 -14.90 -3.43
CA TRP A 105 5.43 -14.21 -2.92
C TRP A 105 5.08 -13.60 -1.56
N PRO A 106 5.87 -13.87 -0.51
CA PRO A 106 5.58 -13.33 0.82
C PRO A 106 5.78 -11.80 0.83
N PRO A 107 4.96 -11.04 1.58
CA PRO A 107 5.24 -9.63 1.85
C PRO A 107 6.54 -9.48 2.66
N ASP A 108 7.33 -8.46 2.34
CA ASP A 108 8.56 -8.16 3.08
C ASP A 108 8.27 -7.35 4.36
N VAL A 109 7.74 -8.05 5.37
CA VAL A 109 7.28 -7.48 6.65
C VAL A 109 8.38 -6.80 7.45
N GLU A 110 9.65 -7.13 7.21
CA GLU A 110 10.79 -6.57 7.95
C GLU A 110 11.27 -5.25 7.33
N LEU A 111 11.14 -5.10 6.01
CA LEU A 111 11.63 -3.93 5.29
C LEU A 111 10.55 -2.88 5.01
N ILE A 112 9.27 -3.26 5.03
CA ILE A 112 8.17 -2.37 4.67
C ILE A 112 7.51 -1.80 5.92
N ASP A 113 7.52 -0.47 6.00
CA ASP A 113 6.79 0.26 7.03
C ASP A 113 5.26 0.02 6.88
N PRO A 114 4.51 -0.22 7.97
CA PRO A 114 3.06 -0.45 7.88
C PRO A 114 2.29 0.66 7.16
N GLU A 115 2.70 1.92 7.30
CA GLU A 115 2.09 3.05 6.59
C GLU A 115 2.44 3.04 5.10
N GLU A 116 3.64 2.56 4.73
CA GLU A 116 4.01 2.28 3.33
C GLU A 116 3.14 1.18 2.74
N GLY A 117 2.93 0.07 3.47
CA GLY A 117 1.98 -0.98 3.10
C GLY A 117 0.55 -0.45 2.92
N CYS A 118 0.10 0.43 3.82
CA CYS A 118 -1.21 1.09 3.74
C CYS A 118 -1.34 1.96 2.48
N GLY A 119 -0.31 2.76 2.15
CA GLY A 119 -0.27 3.54 0.92
C GLY A 119 -0.34 2.68 -0.33
N ALA A 120 0.35 1.53 -0.33
CA ALA A 120 0.29 0.57 -1.42
C ALA A 120 -1.12 -0.05 -1.54
N TYR A 121 -1.71 -0.49 -0.43
CA TYR A 121 -3.04 -1.09 -0.38
C TYR A 121 -4.13 -0.14 -0.91
N GLN A 122 -4.12 1.12 -0.45
CA GLN A 122 -5.06 2.15 -0.92
C GLN A 122 -4.92 2.40 -2.41
N THR A 123 -3.68 2.49 -2.90
CA THR A 123 -3.39 2.76 -4.32
C THR A 123 -3.85 1.63 -5.20
N LEU A 124 -3.53 0.37 -4.86
CA LEU A 124 -3.96 -0.79 -5.62
C LEU A 124 -5.49 -0.93 -5.63
N SER A 125 -6.13 -0.74 -4.47
CA SER A 125 -7.59 -0.76 -4.37
C SER A 125 -8.24 0.31 -5.26
N TRP A 126 -7.67 1.51 -5.31
CA TRP A 126 -8.15 2.59 -6.16
C TRP A 126 -7.95 2.31 -7.66
N LEU A 127 -6.76 1.82 -8.06
CA LEU A 127 -6.49 1.44 -9.46
C LEU A 127 -7.44 0.34 -9.96
N LEU A 128 -7.86 -0.55 -9.06
CA LEU A 128 -8.79 -1.66 -9.34
C LEU A 128 -10.28 -1.30 -9.11
N GLN A 129 -10.59 -0.05 -8.71
CA GLN A 129 -11.94 0.42 -8.37
C GLN A 129 -12.66 -0.38 -7.25
N TRP A 130 -11.90 -0.86 -6.28
CA TRP A 130 -12.44 -1.52 -5.08
C TRP A 130 -12.66 -0.52 -3.95
N HIS A 131 -13.71 0.28 -4.07
CA HIS A 131 -14.03 1.36 -3.14
C HIS A 131 -14.35 0.88 -1.71
N ASP A 132 -14.94 -0.30 -1.57
CA ASP A 132 -15.20 -0.96 -0.28
C ASP A 132 -14.10 -1.98 0.09
N GLY A 133 -12.98 -1.94 -0.64
CA GLY A 133 -11.88 -2.91 -0.62
C GLY A 133 -12.24 -4.29 -1.15
N TYR A 134 -11.20 -5.06 -1.48
CA TYR A 134 -11.38 -6.42 -1.98
C TYR A 134 -11.78 -7.37 -0.85
N ARG A 135 -12.87 -8.12 -1.08
CA ARG A 135 -13.49 -9.04 -0.11
C ARG A 135 -13.68 -8.42 1.28
N GLY A 136 -14.21 -7.19 1.32
CA GLY A 136 -14.64 -6.53 2.56
C GLY A 136 -13.52 -5.92 3.40
N GLY A 137 -12.32 -5.72 2.84
CA GLY A 137 -11.26 -4.95 3.52
C GLY A 137 -11.61 -3.47 3.58
N ARG A 138 -11.38 -2.78 4.71
CA ARG A 138 -11.67 -1.34 4.76
C ARG A 138 -10.55 -0.57 4.07
N VAL A 139 -10.86 0.07 2.95
CA VAL A 139 -9.93 0.97 2.27
C VAL A 139 -10.24 2.41 2.70
N PRO A 140 -9.35 3.09 3.44
CA PRO A 140 -9.50 4.52 3.64
C PRO A 140 -9.44 5.20 2.26
N PRO A 141 -10.32 6.17 1.97
CA PRO A 141 -10.35 6.81 0.66
C PRO A 141 -9.02 7.50 0.38
N LEU A 142 -8.47 7.29 -0.81
CA LEU A 142 -7.33 8.08 -1.25
C LEU A 142 -7.73 9.57 -1.31
N PRO A 143 -6.80 10.47 -0.95
CA PRO A 143 -7.02 11.89 -1.12
C PRO A 143 -7.28 12.19 -2.60
N SER A 144 -8.53 12.54 -2.94
CA SER A 144 -8.83 13.04 -4.28
C SER A 144 -7.99 14.30 -4.52
N PRO A 145 -7.31 14.42 -5.68
CA PRO A 145 -6.69 15.68 -6.07
C PRO A 145 -7.78 16.76 -6.10
N ARG A 146 -7.80 17.65 -5.10
CA ARG A 146 -8.70 18.81 -5.13
C ARG A 146 -7.96 19.94 -5.81
N HIS A 147 -8.33 20.20 -7.05
CA HIS A 147 -7.92 21.40 -7.76
C HIS A 147 -8.60 22.59 -7.09
N SER A 148 -7.82 23.51 -6.52
CA SER A 148 -8.32 24.86 -6.28
C SER A 148 -8.76 25.45 -7.61
N ARG A 149 -9.81 26.27 -7.61
CA ARG A 149 -10.25 27.06 -8.78
C ARG A 149 -9.14 27.97 -9.34
N THR A 150 -8.05 28.16 -8.59
CA THR A 150 -6.83 28.90 -8.98
C THR A 150 -5.68 28.02 -9.49
N GLY A 151 -5.88 26.72 -9.70
CA GLY A 151 -4.86 25.80 -10.21
C GLY A 151 -3.81 25.36 -9.18
N SER A 152 -4.00 25.69 -7.90
CA SER A 152 -3.14 25.20 -6.81
C SER A 152 -3.73 23.92 -6.22
N THR A 153 -2.89 22.90 -6.05
CA THR A 153 -3.26 21.65 -5.36
C THR A 153 -3.52 21.95 -3.88
N ILE A 154 -4.74 21.72 -3.41
CA ILE A 154 -5.07 21.83 -1.99
C ILE A 154 -4.84 20.44 -1.37
N THR A 155 -3.91 20.33 -0.44
CA THR A 155 -3.71 19.10 0.35
C THR A 155 -4.97 18.84 1.17
N PRO A 156 -5.70 17.73 0.97
CA PRO A 156 -6.86 17.42 1.80
C PRO A 156 -6.41 17.06 3.22
N PRO A 157 -7.24 17.33 4.24
CA PRO A 157 -6.91 17.13 5.66
C PRO A 157 -6.79 15.66 6.11
N CYS A 158 -6.80 14.70 5.19
CA CYS A 158 -7.00 13.28 5.53
C CYS A 158 -5.71 12.47 5.76
N LEU A 159 -4.57 13.11 6.00
CA LEU A 159 -3.29 12.41 6.27
C LEU A 159 -2.81 12.53 7.72
N GLU A 160 -3.54 13.24 8.59
CA GLU A 160 -3.13 13.42 9.99
C GLU A 160 -3.85 12.48 10.98
N HIS A 161 -4.87 11.74 10.57
CA HIS A 161 -5.70 10.94 11.48
C HIS A 161 -6.02 9.55 10.91
N LEU A 162 -5.00 8.69 10.78
CA LEU A 162 -5.24 7.28 11.05
C LEU A 162 -5.15 7.11 12.57
N PRO A 163 -6.11 6.43 13.22
CA PRO A 163 -5.95 6.07 14.62
C PRO A 163 -4.67 5.25 14.71
N GLN A 164 -3.66 5.75 15.42
CA GLN A 164 -2.54 4.94 15.85
C GLN A 164 -3.14 3.71 16.51
N GLN A 165 -3.18 2.58 15.81
CA GLN A 165 -3.43 1.31 16.46
C GLN A 165 -2.24 1.10 17.36
N ARG A 166 -2.40 1.49 18.63
CA ARG A 166 -1.49 1.11 19.70
C ARG A 166 -1.37 -0.40 19.61
N SER A 167 -0.22 -0.84 19.14
CA SER A 167 0.20 -2.23 19.21
C SER A 167 0.12 -2.65 20.68
N THR A 168 -0.94 -3.37 21.04
CA THR A 168 -1.11 -3.96 22.38
C THR A 168 -0.27 -5.24 22.55
N ALA A 169 0.67 -5.51 21.64
CA ALA A 169 1.50 -6.71 21.68
C ALA A 169 2.62 -6.67 22.74
N GLN A 170 2.73 -5.60 23.55
CA GLN A 170 3.83 -5.44 24.51
C GLN A 170 3.42 -5.49 25.99
N GLU A 171 2.26 -6.07 26.33
CA GLU A 171 1.93 -6.40 27.71
C GLU A 171 1.87 -7.92 27.93
N ARG A 172 2.81 -8.38 28.78
CA ARG A 172 2.87 -9.66 29.50
C ARG A 172 3.73 -10.77 28.89
N CYS A 173 5.04 -10.62 29.07
CA CYS A 173 5.90 -11.74 29.48
C CYS A 173 6.74 -11.27 30.68
N VAL A 174 6.12 -11.19 31.86
CA VAL A 174 6.86 -11.18 33.13
C VAL A 174 6.93 -12.64 33.59
N PRO A 175 8.12 -13.28 33.61
CA PRO A 175 8.27 -14.60 34.19
C PRO A 175 8.14 -14.51 35.72
N PRO A 176 7.47 -15.48 36.38
CA PRO A 176 7.45 -15.54 37.84
C PRO A 176 8.85 -15.92 38.35
N SER A 177 9.42 -15.05 39.18
CA SER A 177 10.63 -15.32 39.95
C SER A 177 10.41 -16.55 40.84
N ARG A 178 11.16 -17.62 40.58
CA ARG A 178 11.29 -18.75 41.50
C ARG A 178 12.12 -18.30 42.70
N THR A 179 11.48 -18.16 43.86
CA THR A 179 12.17 -18.15 45.15
C THR A 179 12.63 -19.57 45.46
N SER A 180 13.95 -19.78 45.38
CA SER A 180 14.65 -20.88 46.03
C SER A 180 14.53 -20.71 47.54
N THR A 181 14.04 -21.72 48.25
CA THR A 181 14.29 -21.88 49.68
C THR A 181 14.88 -23.27 49.87
N SER A 182 16.17 -23.28 50.13
CA SER A 182 16.87 -24.39 50.77
C SER A 182 16.64 -24.25 52.28
N ASP A 183 16.08 -25.29 52.89
CA ASP A 183 16.57 -25.99 54.08
C ASP A 183 15.54 -27.04 54.52
#